data_AF-A0A7V2SVF7-F1
#
_entry.id   AF-A0A7V2SVF7-F1
#
_cell.length_a   1.000
_cell.length_b   1.000
_cell.length_c   1.000
_cell.angle_alpha   90.00
_cell.angle_beta   90.00
_cell.angle_gamma   90.00
#
_symmetry.space_group_name_H-M   'P 1'
#
loop_
_entity.id
_entity.type
_entity.pdbx_description
1 polymer ?
#
loop_
_entity_poly.entity_id
_entity_poly.type
_entity_poly.pdbx_seq_one_letter_code
_entity_poly.pdbx_strand_id
1 'polypeptide(L)'
;CWRCGKEVVEREQDGWFFKITHYAEELLQGIDGLKGWPEKVLTMQRNWIGKSVGAEVNFPIEGMDEPLTIFTTRPDTLFGVTFMSISPEHPLALRLAAMAGREEEVRAFCNKWSKVPKRELQMEEREKEGVFTGAYAKNPLTGERVPVFVANFVLMEYGTGAVMAVPAHDQRDFEFAKKYRLPIKVVIQPKDQRLDPDKMEAAWEGPGVLVDSGEFSGLGSKEAKEAIVAHLEKMGIGRKKVSYRLRDWGISRQRYWGAPIPIIYCDECGTVPVPKEDLPVTLPLDAQLGEGGRSPLPTLEDFVRVKCPRCGRDARRETDTMDTFVESSWYFLRYASPHEETRPFDPDAIRAWLPVDQYIGGVEHAILHLLYSRFFTRVLRDLGYVDMDEPFTNLLTQGMVLKDGAKMSKSKGNVVDPDTMIKAYGADTVRLFILFAAPPERDLEWSDAGIEGTHRFLLRVWRHVTENLEPLRGASLDEQALKDAGSKSEGLKALREKTHQTILKVTEDCGKRLRFNTAIAAIMELMNELNGLLEKT
;
A
#
# COMPACT_ATOMS: atom_id res chain seq x y z
N CYS A 1 16.75 14.09 -3.44
CA CYS A 1 15.38 14.62 -3.67
C CYS A 1 15.07 14.53 -5.16
N TRP A 2 13.99 13.86 -5.57
CA TRP A 2 13.68 13.61 -6.98
C TRP A 2 13.27 14.87 -7.77
N ARG A 3 12.89 15.97 -7.09
CA ARG A 3 12.55 17.25 -7.75
C ARG A 3 13.73 18.19 -7.93
N CYS A 4 14.67 18.21 -6.99
CA CYS A 4 15.74 19.23 -6.96
C CYS A 4 17.16 18.67 -6.94
N GLY A 5 17.33 17.34 -7.01
CA GLY A 5 18.65 16.70 -7.04
C GLY A 5 19.46 16.78 -5.73
N LYS A 6 19.03 17.56 -4.75
CA LYS A 6 19.72 17.71 -3.45
C LYS A 6 19.69 16.44 -2.62
N GLU A 7 20.73 16.23 -1.83
CA GLU A 7 20.83 15.15 -0.83
C GLU A 7 19.61 15.18 0.11
N VAL A 8 19.03 14.02 0.38
CA VAL A 8 17.95 13.87 1.37
C VAL A 8 18.60 13.55 2.70
N VAL A 9 18.26 14.30 3.74
CA VAL A 9 18.78 14.08 5.09
C VAL A 9 17.62 13.65 5.98
N GLU A 10 17.79 12.55 6.72
CA GLU A 10 16.83 12.16 7.76
C GLU A 10 16.87 13.19 8.90
N ARG A 11 15.71 13.61 9.38
CA ARG A 11 15.56 14.50 10.53
C ARG A 11 14.54 13.91 11.48
N GLU A 12 14.89 13.89 12.75
CA GLU A 12 13.92 13.63 13.81
C GLU A 12 12.98 14.84 13.91
N GLN A 13 11.68 14.58 13.82
CA GLN A 13 10.64 15.59 13.91
C GLN A 13 9.43 14.98 14.61
N ASP A 14 8.85 15.75 15.53
CA ASP A 14 7.55 15.42 16.11
C ASP A 14 6.46 15.57 15.04
N GLY A 15 5.45 14.72 15.10
CA GLY A 15 4.33 14.77 14.15
C GLY A 15 3.12 13.97 14.62
N TRP A 16 2.00 14.20 13.96
CA TRP A 16 0.73 13.53 14.24
C TRP A 16 0.61 12.22 13.47
N PHE A 17 0.15 11.18 14.16
CA PHE A 17 -0.04 9.85 13.60
C PHE A 17 -1.44 9.33 13.86
N PHE A 18 -2.07 8.75 12.84
CA PHE A 18 -3.19 7.85 13.05
C PHE A 18 -2.67 6.44 13.37
N LYS A 19 -3.21 5.86 14.45
CA LYS A 19 -2.85 4.52 14.93
C LYS A 19 -3.49 3.41 14.09
N ILE A 20 -3.27 3.43 12.78
CA ILE A 20 -3.80 2.43 11.83
C ILE A 20 -3.36 1.01 12.19
N THR A 21 -2.23 0.84 12.88
CA THR A 21 -1.78 -0.47 13.37
C THR A 21 -2.75 -1.11 14.35
N HIS A 22 -3.59 -0.33 15.02
CA HIS A 22 -4.67 -0.86 15.87
C HIS A 22 -5.68 -1.70 15.06
N TYR A 23 -5.86 -1.37 13.78
CA TYR A 23 -6.74 -2.07 12.85
C TYR A 23 -6.00 -3.07 11.96
N ALA A 24 -4.70 -3.33 12.18
CA ALA A 24 -3.89 -4.14 11.25
C ALA A 24 -4.44 -5.56 11.05
N GLU A 25 -4.90 -6.21 12.12
CA GLU A 25 -5.50 -7.54 12.03
C GLU A 25 -6.82 -7.52 11.28
N GLU A 26 -7.69 -6.56 11.59
CA GLU A 26 -9.00 -6.45 10.96
C GLU A 26 -8.90 -6.08 9.47
N LEU A 27 -7.97 -5.18 9.13
CA LEU A 27 -7.64 -4.84 7.75
C LEU A 27 -7.08 -6.03 6.99
N LEU A 28 -6.34 -6.92 7.65
CA LEU A 28 -5.82 -8.13 7.02
C LEU A 28 -6.92 -9.17 6.80
N GLN A 29 -7.75 -9.43 7.82
CA GLN A 29 -8.85 -10.40 7.75
C GLN A 29 -9.93 -9.96 6.75
N GLY A 30 -10.23 -8.66 6.69
CA GLY A 30 -11.23 -8.10 5.76
C GLY A 30 -10.90 -8.36 4.28
N ILE A 31 -9.63 -8.58 3.94
CA ILE A 31 -9.21 -8.91 2.56
C ILE A 31 -9.91 -10.16 2.04
N ASP A 32 -10.20 -11.15 2.88
CA ASP A 32 -10.82 -12.40 2.45
C ASP A 32 -12.30 -12.22 2.03
N GLY A 33 -12.92 -11.10 2.43
CA GLY A 33 -14.26 -10.70 2.00
C GLY A 33 -14.29 -9.95 0.66
N LEU A 34 -13.16 -9.43 0.18
CA LEU A 34 -13.08 -8.56 -1.00
C LEU A 34 -13.06 -9.33 -2.33
N LYS A 35 -14.11 -10.11 -2.59
CA LYS A 35 -14.22 -10.99 -3.78
C LYS A 35 -14.26 -10.22 -5.11
N GLY A 36 -14.69 -8.95 -5.09
CA GLY A 36 -14.75 -8.08 -6.26
C GLY A 36 -13.43 -7.34 -6.57
N TRP A 37 -12.34 -7.65 -5.87
CA TRP A 37 -11.06 -6.97 -6.01
C TRP A 37 -10.03 -7.82 -6.77
N PRO A 38 -9.08 -7.20 -7.51
CA PRO A 38 -8.04 -7.94 -8.19
C PRO A 38 -7.05 -8.58 -7.20
N GLU A 39 -6.73 -9.86 -7.38
CA GLU A 39 -5.82 -10.60 -6.47
C GLU A 39 -4.46 -9.93 -6.31
N LYS A 40 -3.97 -9.26 -7.37
CA LYS A 40 -2.74 -8.47 -7.32
C LYS A 40 -2.80 -7.39 -6.24
N VAL A 41 -3.92 -6.66 -6.13
CA VAL A 41 -4.12 -5.60 -5.11
C VAL A 41 -4.21 -6.22 -3.72
N LEU A 42 -4.94 -7.31 -3.58
CA LEU A 42 -5.09 -8.02 -2.31
C LEU A 42 -3.74 -8.53 -1.80
N THR A 43 -2.95 -9.16 -2.67
CA THR A 43 -1.59 -9.61 -2.37
C THR A 43 -0.68 -8.43 -1.97
N MET A 44 -0.75 -7.30 -2.68
CA MET A 44 0.00 -6.10 -2.31
C MET A 44 -0.35 -5.60 -0.91
N GLN A 45 -1.64 -5.58 -0.53
CA GLN A 45 -2.07 -5.19 0.81
C GLN A 45 -1.67 -6.20 1.88
N ARG A 46 -1.86 -7.51 1.66
CA ARG A 46 -1.41 -8.56 2.60
C ARG A 46 0.08 -8.42 2.90
N ASN A 47 0.88 -8.25 1.85
CA ASN A 47 2.32 -8.04 1.99
C ASN A 47 2.60 -6.73 2.74
N TRP A 48 1.95 -5.62 2.39
CA TRP A 48 2.13 -4.32 3.05
C TRP A 48 1.84 -4.38 4.54
N ILE A 49 0.69 -4.97 4.93
CA ILE A 49 0.32 -5.18 6.32
C ILE A 49 1.33 -6.10 7.01
N GLY A 50 1.71 -7.20 6.36
CA GLY A 50 2.86 -8.02 6.70
C GLY A 50 2.79 -8.60 8.11
N LYS A 51 1.73 -9.35 8.41
CA LYS A 51 1.58 -10.05 9.70
C LYS A 51 2.63 -11.15 9.83
N SER A 52 3.32 -11.13 10.96
CA SER A 52 4.32 -12.12 11.36
C SER A 52 3.97 -12.64 12.75
N VAL A 53 3.84 -13.95 12.90
CA VAL A 53 3.68 -14.60 14.21
C VAL A 53 5.02 -15.16 14.62
N GLY A 54 5.47 -14.79 15.81
CA GLY A 54 6.80 -15.13 16.31
C GLY A 54 6.88 -15.07 17.82
N ALA A 55 8.08 -14.85 18.32
CA ALA A 55 8.40 -14.73 19.74
C ALA A 55 9.17 -13.43 20.01
N GLU A 56 8.80 -12.75 21.08
CA GLU A 56 9.73 -11.84 21.76
C GLU A 56 10.60 -12.65 22.73
N VAL A 57 11.91 -12.42 22.74
CA VAL A 57 12.86 -13.17 23.58
C VAL A 57 13.84 -12.19 24.22
N ASN A 58 14.07 -12.34 25.52
CA ASN A 58 14.99 -11.53 26.30
C ASN A 58 16.36 -12.21 26.38
N PHE A 59 17.39 -11.56 25.84
CA PHE A 59 18.78 -11.99 25.94
C PHE A 59 19.48 -11.17 27.03
N PRO A 60 19.89 -11.76 28.16
CA PRO A 60 20.68 -11.06 29.16
C PRO A 60 21.97 -10.49 28.56
N ILE A 61 22.31 -9.26 28.91
CA ILE A 61 23.55 -8.61 28.49
C ILE A 61 24.54 -8.64 29.65
N GLU A 62 25.81 -8.99 29.37
CA GLU A 62 26.84 -8.97 30.40
C GLU A 62 27.08 -7.56 30.93
N GLY A 63 26.98 -7.39 32.26
CA GLY A 63 27.20 -6.09 32.92
C GLY A 63 26.00 -5.14 32.88
N MET A 64 24.81 -5.60 32.49
CA MET A 64 23.57 -4.82 32.54
C MET A 64 22.44 -5.61 33.19
N ASP A 65 21.57 -4.91 33.92
CA ASP A 65 20.33 -5.48 34.46
C ASP A 65 19.22 -5.60 33.39
N GLU A 66 19.22 -4.70 32.41
CA GLU A 66 18.26 -4.68 31.31
C GLU A 66 18.67 -5.68 30.20
N PRO A 67 17.80 -6.61 29.79
CA PRO A 67 18.10 -7.53 28.70
C PRO A 67 17.95 -6.86 27.32
N LEU A 68 18.57 -7.45 26.30
CA LEU A 68 18.29 -7.16 24.90
C LEU A 68 17.06 -7.97 24.45
N THR A 69 15.91 -7.32 24.29
CA THR A 69 14.72 -7.97 23.74
C THR A 69 14.78 -8.01 22.22
N ILE A 70 14.56 -9.19 21.62
CA ILE A 70 14.46 -9.38 20.16
C ILE A 70 13.09 -9.89 19.75
N PHE A 71 12.75 -9.75 18.48
CA PHE A 71 11.61 -10.44 17.85
C PHE A 71 12.10 -11.40 16.76
N THR A 72 11.57 -12.63 16.74
CA THR A 72 11.88 -13.63 15.70
C THR A 72 10.64 -14.41 15.26
N THR A 73 10.51 -14.67 13.96
CA THR A 73 9.53 -15.61 13.37
C THR A 73 10.04 -17.05 13.30
N ARG A 74 11.29 -17.25 13.72
CA ARG A 74 12.00 -18.53 13.75
C ARG A 74 12.46 -18.89 15.18
N PRO A 75 11.56 -18.96 16.18
CA PRO A 75 11.95 -19.41 17.51
C PRO A 75 12.53 -20.85 17.50
N ASP A 76 12.20 -21.65 16.48
CA ASP A 76 12.79 -22.96 16.20
C ASP A 76 14.31 -22.96 16.02
N THR A 77 14.92 -21.81 15.73
CA THR A 77 16.37 -21.70 15.48
C THR A 77 17.15 -21.06 16.64
N LEU A 78 16.52 -20.80 17.80
CA LEU A 78 17.14 -20.08 18.92
C LEU A 78 18.44 -20.73 19.44
N PHE A 79 18.58 -22.05 19.35
CA PHE A 79 19.81 -22.76 19.75
C PHE A 79 21.00 -22.53 18.80
N GLY A 80 20.73 -22.04 17.59
CA GLY A 80 21.72 -21.73 16.56
C GLY A 80 22.17 -20.28 16.53
N VAL A 81 21.76 -19.47 17.52
CA VAL A 81 22.17 -18.07 17.63
C VAL A 81 23.65 -18.00 17.97
N THR A 82 24.45 -17.38 17.10
CA THR A 82 25.91 -17.25 17.28
C THR A 82 26.39 -15.81 17.45
N PHE A 83 25.56 -14.83 17.14
CA PHE A 83 25.76 -13.40 17.44
C PHE A 83 24.42 -12.66 17.46
N MET A 84 24.44 -11.41 17.93
CA MET A 84 23.30 -10.50 17.91
C MET A 84 23.61 -9.29 17.04
N SER A 85 22.59 -8.75 16.37
CA SER A 85 22.70 -7.53 15.57
C SER A 85 21.68 -6.50 16.03
N ILE A 86 22.12 -5.26 16.29
CA ILE A 86 21.26 -4.12 16.64
C ILE A 86 21.38 -3.00 15.61
N SER A 87 20.31 -2.21 15.47
CA SER A 87 20.25 -1.06 14.57
C SER A 87 21.28 0.02 14.98
N PRO A 88 21.82 0.79 14.01
CA PRO A 88 22.66 1.96 14.28
C PRO A 88 21.98 3.02 15.15
N GLU A 89 20.65 3.09 15.10
CA GLU A 89 19.82 4.01 15.87
C GLU A 89 19.36 3.42 17.22
N HIS A 90 19.72 2.17 17.53
CA HIS A 90 19.28 1.50 18.75
C HIS A 90 19.89 2.18 20.00
N PRO A 91 19.10 2.50 21.04
CA PRO A 91 19.61 3.21 22.24
C PRO A 91 20.77 2.51 22.94
N LEU A 92 20.84 1.17 22.84
CA LEU A 92 21.94 0.38 23.40
C LEU A 92 23.24 0.42 22.56
N ALA A 93 23.21 0.84 21.29
CA ALA A 93 24.39 0.80 20.42
C ALA A 93 25.59 1.54 21.01
N LEU A 94 25.38 2.81 21.42
CA LEU A 94 26.43 3.62 22.04
C LEU A 94 26.67 3.25 23.51
N ARG A 95 25.62 2.85 24.26
CA ARG A 95 25.77 2.45 25.68
C ARG A 95 26.68 1.21 25.80
N LEU A 96 26.44 0.18 24.99
CA LEU A 96 27.24 -1.04 24.99
C LEU A 96 28.69 -0.76 24.57
N ALA A 97 28.87 0.07 23.54
CA ALA A 97 30.18 0.47 23.06
C ALA A 97 30.97 1.27 24.11
N ALA A 98 30.32 2.16 24.84
CA ALA A 98 30.93 2.94 25.92
C ALA A 98 31.41 2.03 27.07
N MET A 99 30.58 1.08 27.50
CA MET A 99 30.96 0.10 28.53
C MET A 99 32.18 -0.74 28.15
N ALA A 100 32.36 -1.01 26.86
CA ALA A 100 33.48 -1.80 26.34
C ALA A 100 34.67 -0.95 25.84
N GLY A 101 34.63 0.39 25.97
CA GLY A 101 35.70 1.28 25.53
C GLY A 101 35.86 1.42 24.01
N ARG A 102 34.80 1.18 23.23
CA ARG A 102 34.78 1.24 21.75
C ARG A 102 33.82 2.30 21.18
N GLU A 103 33.45 3.28 22.00
CA GLU A 103 32.43 4.27 21.67
C GLU A 103 32.72 5.05 20.39
N GLU A 104 33.98 5.47 20.17
CA GLU A 104 34.36 6.28 19.01
C GLU A 104 34.16 5.54 17.68
N GLU A 105 34.60 4.29 17.60
CA GLU A 105 34.47 3.44 16.42
C GLU A 105 32.99 3.15 16.10
N VAL A 106 32.20 2.80 17.13
CA VAL A 106 30.78 2.50 16.96
C VAL A 106 30.00 3.76 16.60
N ARG A 107 30.32 4.91 17.19
CA ARG A 107 29.70 6.20 16.86
C ARG A 107 30.00 6.60 15.42
N ALA A 108 31.22 6.41 14.94
CA ALA A 108 31.56 6.66 13.55
C ALA A 108 30.72 5.78 12.60
N PHE A 109 30.54 4.50 12.94
CA PHE A 109 29.67 3.60 12.19
C PHE A 109 28.20 4.06 12.20
N CYS A 110 27.66 4.41 13.36
CA CYS A 110 26.28 4.88 13.48
C CYS A 110 26.04 6.17 12.68
N ASN A 111 26.99 7.11 12.71
CA ASN A 111 26.94 8.35 11.93
C ASN A 111 27.07 8.14 10.43
N LYS A 112 27.80 7.11 9.98
CA LYS A 112 27.90 6.73 8.56
C LYS A 112 26.55 6.24 8.07
N TRP A 113 25.90 5.35 8.83
CA TRP A 113 24.72 4.62 8.35
C TRP A 113 23.39 5.31 8.59
N SER A 114 23.27 6.13 9.62
CA SER A 114 22.08 6.97 9.86
C SER A 114 21.79 7.99 8.74
N LYS A 115 22.77 8.25 7.86
CA LYS A 115 22.62 9.14 6.70
C LYS A 115 22.13 8.43 5.45
N VAL A 116 22.19 7.09 5.42
CA VAL A 116 21.81 6.30 4.25
C VAL A 116 20.32 6.03 4.32
N PRO A 117 19.54 6.33 3.26
CA PRO A 117 18.11 6.06 3.26
C PRO A 117 17.81 4.59 3.57
N LYS A 118 16.90 4.34 4.52
CA LYS A 118 16.54 2.98 4.98
C LYS A 118 16.19 2.00 3.86
N ARG A 119 15.57 2.48 2.78
CA ARG A 119 15.24 1.67 1.61
C ARG A 119 16.49 1.11 0.91
N GLU A 120 17.58 1.87 0.89
CA GLU A 120 18.87 1.42 0.33
C GLU A 120 19.53 0.38 1.23
N LEU A 121 19.36 0.48 2.55
CA LEU A 121 19.87 -0.51 3.52
C LEU A 121 19.22 -1.89 3.35
N GLN A 122 17.96 -1.91 2.90
CA GLN A 122 17.20 -3.13 2.66
C GLN A 122 17.48 -3.80 1.31
N MET A 123 18.26 -3.18 0.42
CA MET A 123 18.58 -3.79 -0.88
C MET A 123 19.46 -5.03 -0.67
N GLU A 124 19.16 -6.11 -1.37
CA GLU A 124 19.93 -7.37 -1.29
C GLU A 124 21.38 -7.17 -1.72
N GLU A 125 21.60 -6.49 -2.84
CA GLU A 125 22.93 -6.14 -3.37
C GLU A 125 23.78 -5.25 -2.45
N ARG A 126 23.15 -4.60 -1.46
CA ARG A 126 23.86 -3.72 -0.53
C ARG A 126 24.68 -4.57 0.43
N GLU A 127 25.98 -4.30 0.44
CA GLU A 127 26.91 -4.97 1.34
C GLU A 127 26.48 -4.84 2.82
N LYS A 128 26.43 -5.99 3.50
CA LYS A 128 26.13 -6.07 4.93
C LYS A 128 27.40 -5.73 5.70
N GLU A 129 27.34 -4.61 6.42
CA GLU A 129 28.44 -4.10 7.24
C GLU A 129 28.00 -4.05 8.70
N GLY A 130 28.94 -4.27 9.60
CA GLY A 130 28.72 -4.12 11.04
C GLY A 130 30.01 -3.85 11.80
N VAL A 131 29.84 -3.36 13.01
CA VAL A 131 30.92 -3.09 13.97
C VAL A 131 30.62 -3.81 15.28
N PHE A 132 31.63 -4.50 15.82
CA PHE A 132 31.48 -5.19 17.09
C PHE A 132 31.44 -4.17 18.23
N THR A 133 30.41 -4.23 19.08
CA THR A 133 30.25 -3.28 20.20
C THR A 133 31.29 -3.49 21.31
N GLY A 134 31.90 -4.68 21.39
CA GLY A 134 32.70 -5.09 22.55
C GLY A 134 31.86 -5.76 23.65
N ALA A 135 30.53 -5.67 23.58
CA ALA A 135 29.61 -6.30 24.53
C ALA A 135 29.14 -7.67 24.06
N TYR A 136 28.72 -8.49 25.02
CA TYR A 136 28.21 -9.83 24.78
C TYR A 136 26.84 -10.00 25.44
N ALA A 137 25.97 -10.72 24.75
CA ALA A 137 24.72 -11.21 25.28
C ALA A 137 24.85 -12.71 25.59
N LYS A 138 23.91 -13.23 26.38
CA LYS A 138 23.83 -14.66 26.70
C LYS A 138 22.60 -15.25 26.03
N ASN A 139 22.78 -16.34 25.29
CA ASN A 139 21.64 -17.10 24.77
C ASN A 139 20.88 -17.71 25.97
N PRO A 140 19.60 -17.40 26.15
CA PRO A 140 18.88 -17.78 27.36
C PRO A 140 18.55 -19.28 27.43
N LEU A 141 18.64 -20.01 26.30
CA LEU A 141 18.39 -21.45 26.24
C LEU A 141 19.67 -22.28 26.35
N THR A 142 20.77 -21.84 25.74
CA THR A 142 22.05 -22.59 25.77
C THR A 142 23.01 -22.10 26.85
N GLY A 143 22.83 -20.86 27.31
CA GLY A 143 23.77 -20.17 28.16
C GLY A 143 25.07 -19.73 27.46
N GLU A 144 25.20 -19.97 26.14
CA GLU A 144 26.36 -19.58 25.35
C GLU A 144 26.48 -18.06 25.27
N ARG A 145 27.72 -17.58 25.29
CA ARG A 145 28.07 -16.17 25.18
C ARG A 145 28.17 -15.78 23.72
N VAL A 146 27.40 -14.78 23.29
CA VAL A 146 27.30 -14.35 21.88
C VAL A 146 27.64 -12.86 21.73
N PRO A 147 28.50 -12.46 20.77
CA PRO A 147 28.89 -11.08 20.58
C PRO A 147 27.73 -10.23 20.03
N VAL A 148 27.66 -8.96 20.43
CA VAL A 148 26.68 -7.99 19.94
C VAL A 148 27.31 -7.03 18.93
N PHE A 149 26.76 -6.97 17.72
CA PHE A 149 27.18 -6.08 16.64
C PHE A 149 26.14 -4.98 16.40
N VAL A 150 26.61 -3.79 16.02
CA VAL A 150 25.76 -2.81 15.32
C VAL A 150 25.87 -3.10 13.84
N ALA A 151 24.74 -3.28 13.15
CA ALA A 151 24.71 -3.71 11.75
C ALA A 151 23.80 -2.83 10.89
N ASN A 152 24.26 -2.49 9.68
CA ASN A 152 23.59 -1.52 8.80
C ASN A 152 22.24 -1.98 8.21
N PHE A 153 21.93 -3.28 8.30
CA PHE A 153 20.72 -3.87 7.74
C PHE A 153 19.62 -4.12 8.79
N VAL A 154 19.91 -3.87 10.07
CA VAL A 154 18.91 -3.93 11.14
C VAL A 154 18.29 -2.55 11.28
N LEU A 155 16.96 -2.48 11.24
CA LEU A 155 16.22 -1.23 11.29
C LEU A 155 15.51 -1.07 12.63
N MET A 156 15.61 0.10 13.25
CA MET A 156 14.98 0.39 14.54
C MET A 156 13.46 0.22 14.49
N GLU A 157 12.84 0.53 13.34
CA GLU A 157 11.39 0.48 13.20
C GLU A 157 10.84 -0.92 12.88
N TYR A 158 11.68 -1.96 12.86
CA TYR A 158 11.25 -3.34 12.66
C TYR A 158 11.50 -4.17 13.91
N GLY A 159 10.44 -4.76 14.45
CA GLY A 159 10.50 -5.53 15.70
C GLY A 159 10.91 -4.63 16.87
N THR A 160 12.03 -4.96 17.50
CA THR A 160 12.59 -4.20 18.63
C THR A 160 13.82 -3.38 18.24
N GLY A 161 14.18 -3.33 16.96
CA GLY A 161 15.47 -2.76 16.51
C GLY A 161 16.68 -3.65 16.84
N ALA A 162 16.43 -4.88 17.30
CA ALA A 162 17.42 -5.89 17.61
C ALA A 162 16.98 -7.26 17.09
N VAL A 163 17.92 -8.01 16.51
CA VAL A 163 17.67 -9.34 15.95
C VAL A 163 18.72 -10.33 16.44
N MET A 164 18.28 -11.56 16.69
CA MET A 164 19.18 -12.70 16.86
C MET A 164 19.71 -13.12 15.48
N ALA A 165 20.99 -13.52 15.40
CA ALA A 165 21.56 -13.98 14.15
C ALA A 165 21.81 -15.49 14.17
N VAL A 166 21.24 -16.20 13.19
CA VAL A 166 21.34 -17.67 13.06
C VAL A 166 21.89 -18.02 11.67
N PRO A 167 23.22 -17.97 11.48
CA PRO A 167 23.84 -18.05 10.16
C PRO A 167 23.48 -19.29 9.34
N ALA A 168 23.28 -20.44 9.98
CA ALA A 168 22.91 -21.64 9.22
C ALA A 168 21.51 -21.56 8.59
N HIS A 169 20.65 -20.63 9.03
CA HIS A 169 19.22 -20.63 8.72
C HIS A 169 18.61 -19.26 8.33
N ASP A 170 19.43 -18.22 8.16
CA ASP A 170 19.06 -16.93 7.54
C ASP A 170 20.22 -16.50 6.63
N GLN A 171 19.90 -16.20 5.36
CA GLN A 171 20.92 -15.92 4.35
C GLN A 171 21.73 -14.64 4.65
N ARG A 172 21.11 -13.62 5.25
CA ARG A 172 21.80 -12.37 5.60
C ARG A 172 22.77 -12.59 6.74
N ASP A 173 22.36 -13.38 7.73
CA ASP A 173 23.21 -13.77 8.86
C ASP A 173 24.38 -14.63 8.39
N PHE A 174 24.16 -15.52 7.40
CA PHE A 174 25.18 -16.35 6.79
C PHE A 174 26.28 -15.53 6.12
N GLU A 175 25.90 -14.60 5.25
CA GLU A 175 26.84 -13.71 4.54
C GLU A 175 27.63 -12.85 5.52
N PHE A 176 26.94 -12.29 6.54
CA PHE A 176 27.59 -11.54 7.60
C PHE A 176 28.57 -12.41 8.39
N ALA A 177 28.17 -13.61 8.79
CA ALA A 177 29.02 -14.53 9.53
C ALA A 177 30.26 -14.95 8.75
N LYS A 178 30.13 -15.25 7.45
CA LYS A 178 31.28 -15.56 6.58
C LYS A 178 32.24 -14.37 6.49
N LYS A 179 31.73 -13.16 6.29
CA LYS A 179 32.54 -11.93 6.20
C LYS A 179 33.31 -11.64 7.49
N TYR A 180 32.65 -11.76 8.64
CA TYR A 180 33.23 -11.45 9.95
C TYR A 180 33.83 -12.67 10.67
N ARG A 181 33.89 -13.83 10.01
CA ARG A 181 34.39 -15.11 10.54
C ARG A 181 33.71 -15.52 11.85
N LEU A 182 32.39 -15.33 11.92
CA LEU A 182 31.57 -15.71 13.06
C LEU A 182 31.14 -17.18 12.97
N PRO A 183 30.85 -17.84 14.10
CA PRO A 183 30.46 -19.24 14.09
C PRO A 183 29.16 -19.49 13.31
N ILE A 184 29.08 -20.62 12.63
CA ILE A 184 27.88 -21.12 11.93
C ILE A 184 27.48 -22.43 12.62
N LYS A 185 26.26 -22.47 13.18
CA LYS A 185 25.74 -23.62 13.93
C LYS A 185 24.45 -24.11 13.28
N VAL A 186 24.48 -25.34 12.76
CA VAL A 186 23.29 -25.99 12.19
C VAL A 186 22.44 -26.51 13.32
N VAL A 187 21.19 -26.06 13.39
CA VAL A 187 20.18 -26.53 14.35
C VAL A 187 18.92 -27.09 13.69
N ILE A 188 18.84 -27.02 12.36
CA ILE A 188 17.79 -27.65 11.56
C ILE A 188 18.43 -28.45 10.44
N GLN A 189 18.11 -29.72 10.37
CA GLN A 189 18.46 -30.59 9.25
C GLN A 189 17.25 -30.76 8.32
N PRO A 190 17.35 -30.41 7.03
CA PRO A 190 16.35 -30.80 6.05
C PRO A 190 16.26 -32.33 5.92
N LYS A 191 15.10 -32.83 5.45
CA LYS A 191 14.86 -34.28 5.37
C LYS A 191 15.77 -34.98 4.35
N ASP A 192 16.08 -34.31 3.25
CA ASP A 192 16.69 -34.95 2.08
C ASP A 192 18.20 -34.66 1.93
N GLN A 193 18.78 -33.87 2.84
CA GLN A 193 20.21 -33.56 2.84
C GLN A 193 20.74 -33.36 4.26
N ARG A 194 22.01 -33.66 4.48
CA ARG A 194 22.69 -33.34 5.74
C ARG A 194 23.56 -32.10 5.53
N LEU A 195 23.20 -31.01 6.21
CA LEU A 195 23.99 -29.79 6.24
C LEU A 195 25.24 -29.99 7.10
N ASP A 196 26.36 -29.51 6.58
CA ASP A 196 27.67 -29.48 7.23
C ASP A 196 28.12 -28.00 7.28
N PRO A 197 28.20 -27.38 8.47
CA PRO A 197 28.43 -25.94 8.60
C PRO A 197 29.69 -25.44 7.88
N ASP A 198 30.73 -26.28 7.80
CA ASP A 198 32.00 -25.91 7.17
C ASP A 198 31.91 -25.90 5.64
N LYS A 199 30.97 -26.66 5.07
CA LYS A 199 30.77 -26.82 3.61
C LYS A 199 29.56 -26.06 3.07
N MET A 200 28.80 -25.38 3.93
CA MET A 200 27.68 -24.57 3.48
C MET A 200 28.17 -23.43 2.58
N GLU A 201 27.50 -23.29 1.44
CA GLU A 201 27.64 -22.17 0.49
C GLU A 201 26.51 -21.14 0.66
N ALA A 202 25.38 -21.54 1.26
CA ALA A 202 24.22 -20.70 1.55
C ALA A 202 23.51 -21.20 2.83
N ALA A 203 22.68 -20.34 3.43
CA ALA A 203 21.83 -20.70 4.56
C ALA A 203 20.70 -21.64 4.11
N TRP A 204 20.26 -22.52 5.03
CA TRP A 204 19.03 -23.28 4.85
C TRP A 204 17.86 -22.60 5.56
N GLU A 205 17.05 -21.88 4.81
CA GLU A 205 15.90 -21.13 5.34
C GLU A 205 14.63 -21.99 5.46
N GLY A 206 14.62 -23.18 4.85
CA GLY A 206 13.48 -24.09 4.85
C GLY A 206 13.19 -24.76 6.20
N PRO A 207 12.04 -25.45 6.33
CA PRO A 207 11.75 -26.29 7.49
C PRO A 207 12.61 -27.56 7.50
N GLY A 208 12.68 -28.21 8.64
CA GLY A 208 13.38 -29.48 8.81
C GLY A 208 13.11 -30.11 10.18
N VAL A 209 14.05 -30.95 10.62
CA VAL A 209 14.07 -31.57 11.95
C VAL A 209 15.14 -30.88 12.79
N LEU A 210 14.80 -30.53 14.02
CA LEU A 210 15.75 -29.85 14.91
C LEU A 210 16.87 -30.80 15.35
N VAL A 211 18.09 -30.29 15.35
CA VAL A 211 19.30 -30.93 15.89
C VAL A 211 20.01 -29.95 16.81
N ASP A 212 20.86 -30.44 17.71
CA ASP A 212 21.63 -29.62 18.65
C ASP A 212 20.80 -28.55 19.39
N SER A 213 19.54 -28.90 19.69
CA SER A 213 18.51 -27.98 20.21
C SER A 213 17.96 -28.43 21.56
N GLY A 214 18.81 -29.05 22.39
CA GLY A 214 18.43 -29.54 23.72
C GLY A 214 17.24 -30.51 23.66
N GLU A 215 16.23 -30.29 24.53
CA GLU A 215 15.02 -31.10 24.62
C GLU A 215 14.12 -31.06 23.37
N PHE A 216 14.34 -30.09 22.47
CA PHE A 216 13.56 -29.94 21.23
C PHE A 216 14.17 -30.68 20.04
N SER A 217 15.34 -31.31 20.22
CA SER A 217 15.99 -32.09 19.16
C SER A 217 15.09 -33.27 18.75
N GLY A 218 14.95 -33.47 17.43
CA GLY A 218 14.06 -34.48 16.85
C GLY A 218 12.65 -33.97 16.49
N LEU A 219 12.24 -32.80 16.97
CA LEU A 219 10.97 -32.19 16.58
C LEU A 219 11.04 -31.60 15.17
N GLY A 220 9.91 -31.58 14.46
CA GLY A 220 9.79 -30.83 13.21
C GLY A 220 9.68 -29.32 13.47
N SER A 221 10.23 -28.48 12.59
CA SER A 221 10.28 -27.02 12.77
C SER A 221 8.95 -26.38 13.17
N LYS A 222 7.82 -26.82 12.59
CA LYS A 222 6.49 -26.26 12.91
C LYS A 222 6.10 -26.52 14.37
N GLU A 223 6.25 -27.76 14.81
CA GLU A 223 5.96 -28.18 16.19
C GLU A 223 6.95 -27.54 17.17
N ALA A 224 8.23 -27.49 16.80
CA ALA A 224 9.27 -26.86 17.61
C ALA A 224 9.02 -25.37 17.86
N LYS A 225 8.52 -24.61 16.87
CA LYS A 225 8.16 -23.20 17.06
C LYS A 225 7.16 -23.02 18.19
N GLU A 226 6.12 -23.86 18.24
CA GLU A 226 5.08 -23.79 19.28
C GLU A 226 5.64 -24.23 20.65
N ALA A 227 6.37 -25.34 20.67
CA ALA A 227 6.97 -25.89 21.89
C ALA A 227 7.99 -24.92 22.54
N ILE A 228 8.88 -24.33 21.75
CA ILE A 228 9.89 -23.39 22.24
C ILE A 228 9.24 -22.10 22.74
N VAL A 229 8.22 -21.56 22.04
CA VAL A 229 7.49 -20.38 22.53
C VAL A 229 6.84 -20.64 23.88
N ALA A 230 6.17 -21.79 24.05
CA ALA A 230 5.57 -22.16 25.33
C ALA A 230 6.63 -22.32 26.45
N HIS A 231 7.81 -22.85 26.11
CA HIS A 231 8.91 -22.98 27.04
C HIS A 231 9.49 -21.62 27.47
N LEU A 232 9.68 -20.69 26.52
CA LEU A 232 10.12 -19.32 26.79
C LEU A 232 9.16 -18.58 27.74
N GLU A 233 7.85 -18.76 27.54
CA GLU A 233 6.79 -18.20 28.40
C GLU A 233 6.86 -18.78 29.81
N LYS A 234 6.99 -20.11 29.93
CA LYS A 234 7.11 -20.80 31.23
C LYS A 234 8.33 -20.32 32.02
N MET A 235 9.44 -20.03 31.33
CA MET A 235 10.66 -19.50 31.94
C MET A 235 10.61 -17.99 32.23
N GLY A 236 9.59 -17.27 31.73
CA GLY A 236 9.49 -15.81 31.88
C GLY A 236 10.55 -15.02 31.08
N ILE A 237 11.20 -15.65 30.10
CA ILE A 237 12.27 -15.06 29.29
C ILE A 237 11.82 -14.69 27.87
N GLY A 238 10.56 -14.93 27.54
CA GLY A 238 9.98 -14.57 26.25
C GLY A 238 8.47 -14.79 26.22
N ARG A 239 7.85 -14.40 25.11
CA ARG A 239 6.40 -14.57 24.88
C ARG A 239 6.06 -14.66 23.42
N LYS A 240 4.92 -15.30 23.11
CA LYS A 240 4.33 -15.22 21.77
C LYS A 240 4.03 -13.76 21.43
N LYS A 241 4.42 -13.35 20.23
CA LYS A 241 4.17 -12.00 19.73
C LYS A 241 3.68 -12.04 18.29
N VAL A 242 2.63 -11.27 18.02
CA VAL A 242 2.25 -10.92 16.65
C VAL A 242 2.85 -9.55 16.34
N SER A 243 3.54 -9.46 15.22
CA SER A 243 4.13 -8.23 14.71
C SER A 243 3.57 -7.95 13.32
N TYR A 244 3.49 -6.68 12.94
CA TYR A 244 3.04 -6.24 11.63
C TYR A 244 4.11 -5.36 11.01
N ARG A 245 4.27 -5.46 9.70
CA ARG A 245 5.11 -4.55 8.92
C ARG A 245 4.47 -3.17 8.78
N LEU A 246 3.14 -3.11 8.82
CA LEU A 246 2.39 -1.85 8.82
C LEU A 246 2.86 -0.94 9.96
N ARG A 247 3.02 0.34 9.64
CA ARG A 247 3.34 1.39 10.60
C ARG A 247 2.14 2.31 10.78
N ASP A 248 2.16 3.07 11.87
CA ASP A 248 1.19 4.14 12.05
C ASP A 248 1.34 5.21 10.95
N TRP A 249 0.22 5.79 10.56
CA TRP A 249 0.18 6.72 9.44
C TRP A 249 0.47 8.14 9.92
N GLY A 250 1.67 8.63 9.61
CA GLY A 250 2.06 10.01 9.87
C GLY A 250 1.33 10.99 8.94
N ILE A 251 0.46 11.82 9.51
CA ILE A 251 -0.38 12.78 8.79
C ILE A 251 0.18 14.21 8.78
N SER A 252 1.13 14.55 9.65
CA SER A 252 1.74 15.88 9.68
C SER A 252 2.49 16.20 8.39
N ARG A 253 2.22 17.38 7.80
CA ARG A 253 2.95 17.92 6.64
C ARG A 253 3.35 19.35 6.92
N GLN A 254 4.64 19.65 6.77
CA GLN A 254 5.19 21.02 6.84
C GLN A 254 4.94 21.78 5.52
N ARG A 255 3.66 21.81 5.10
CA ARG A 255 3.17 22.43 3.88
C ARG A 255 2.03 23.38 4.24
N TYR A 256 1.81 24.36 3.37
CA TYR A 256 0.75 25.33 3.55
C TYR A 256 -0.61 24.80 3.08
N TRP A 257 -0.63 24.19 1.89
CA TRP A 257 -1.88 23.82 1.22
C TRP A 257 -2.39 22.45 1.70
N GLY A 258 -3.11 22.45 2.81
CA GLY A 258 -3.76 21.29 3.39
C GLY A 258 -4.69 21.70 4.53
N ALA A 259 -5.52 20.76 5.02
CA ALA A 259 -6.39 21.03 6.17
C ALA A 259 -5.54 21.28 7.44
N PRO A 260 -5.73 22.40 8.15
CA PRO A 260 -5.06 22.61 9.44
C PRO A 260 -5.39 21.52 10.46
N ILE A 261 -4.38 21.04 11.18
CA ILE A 261 -4.60 20.08 12.27
C ILE A 261 -5.24 20.82 13.46
N PRO A 262 -6.42 20.40 13.98
CA PRO A 262 -7.18 21.14 14.98
C PRO A 262 -6.64 20.96 16.41
N ILE A 263 -5.38 21.33 16.62
CA ILE A 263 -4.67 21.23 17.90
C ILE A 263 -4.12 22.59 18.32
N ILE A 264 -4.10 22.83 19.63
CA ILE A 264 -3.50 23.99 20.31
C ILE A 264 -2.49 23.49 21.33
N TYR A 265 -1.28 24.06 21.32
CA TYR A 265 -0.25 23.86 22.33
C TYR A 265 -0.27 24.98 23.36
N CYS A 266 -0.46 24.62 24.62
CA CYS A 266 -0.43 25.52 25.76
C CYS A 266 0.67 25.08 26.73
N ASP A 267 1.49 26.01 27.20
CA ASP A 267 2.63 25.68 28.09
C ASP A 267 2.17 25.17 29.48
N GLU A 268 0.91 25.42 29.88
CA GLU A 268 0.32 24.92 31.13
C GLU A 268 -0.52 23.65 30.94
N CYS A 269 -1.33 23.60 29.87
CA CYS A 269 -2.27 22.50 29.64
C CYS A 269 -1.73 21.39 28.71
N GLY A 270 -0.57 21.62 28.07
CA GLY A 270 -0.01 20.73 27.06
C GLY A 270 -0.77 20.80 25.73
N THR A 271 -0.98 19.62 25.12
CA THR A 271 -1.63 19.47 23.82
C THR A 271 -3.15 19.39 23.98
N VAL A 272 -3.87 20.38 23.44
CA VAL A 272 -5.31 20.57 23.63
C VAL A 272 -6.03 20.55 22.28
N PRO A 273 -7.10 19.77 22.08
CA PRO A 273 -7.89 19.83 20.86
C PRO A 273 -8.69 21.13 20.79
N VAL A 274 -8.88 21.64 19.57
CA VAL A 274 -9.82 22.75 19.31
C VAL A 274 -11.25 22.28 19.64
N PRO A 275 -12.07 23.09 20.36
CA PRO A 275 -13.47 22.77 20.62
C PRO A 275 -14.27 22.55 19.33
N LYS A 276 -15.31 21.71 19.38
CA LYS A 276 -16.09 21.33 18.18
C LYS A 276 -16.80 22.54 17.57
N GLU A 277 -17.30 23.42 18.42
CA GLU A 277 -17.97 24.68 18.08
C GLU A 277 -17.04 25.71 17.43
N ASP A 278 -15.73 25.58 17.63
CA ASP A 278 -14.71 26.46 17.03
C ASP A 278 -14.18 25.91 15.70
N LEU A 279 -14.73 24.79 15.21
CA LEU A 279 -14.41 24.26 13.89
C LEU A 279 -15.22 24.99 12.80
N PRO A 280 -14.64 25.18 11.60
CA PRO A 280 -13.31 24.73 11.18
C PRO A 280 -12.17 25.68 11.58
N VAL A 281 -10.99 25.12 11.85
CA VAL A 281 -9.75 25.91 11.82
C VAL A 281 -9.46 26.28 10.36
N THR A 282 -9.77 27.51 9.99
CA THR A 282 -9.74 27.94 8.59
C THR A 282 -8.31 28.26 8.15
N LEU A 283 -7.90 27.71 7.00
CA LEU A 283 -6.61 28.02 6.39
C LEU A 283 -6.64 29.46 5.83
N PRO A 284 -5.67 30.34 6.17
CA PRO A 284 -5.66 31.74 5.74
C PRO A 284 -5.24 31.88 4.26
N LEU A 285 -6.21 31.99 3.35
CA LEU A 285 -6.03 31.87 1.90
C LEU A 285 -5.17 32.95 1.24
N ASP A 286 -4.99 34.09 1.89
CA ASP A 286 -4.21 35.24 1.44
C ASP A 286 -2.73 35.21 1.87
N ALA A 287 -2.31 34.17 2.59
CA ALA A 287 -0.93 34.02 3.03
C ALA A 287 0.06 33.83 1.87
N GLN A 288 1.15 34.60 1.88
CA GLN A 288 2.24 34.44 0.92
C GLN A 288 3.16 33.29 1.32
N LEU A 289 3.50 32.42 0.37
CA LEU A 289 4.43 31.31 0.61
C LEU A 289 5.82 31.83 0.99
N GLY A 290 6.44 31.16 1.96
CA GLY A 290 7.83 31.45 2.35
C GLY A 290 8.83 31.01 1.28
N GLU A 291 10.09 31.43 1.46
CA GLU A 291 11.20 31.09 0.56
C GLU A 291 11.26 29.58 0.27
N GLY A 292 11.40 29.22 -1.02
CA GLY A 292 11.45 27.82 -1.45
C GLY A 292 10.13 27.05 -1.27
N GLY A 293 9.00 27.74 -1.11
CA GLY A 293 7.68 27.13 -0.93
C GLY A 293 7.43 26.59 0.49
N ARG A 294 8.12 27.14 1.49
CA ARG A 294 7.89 26.82 2.91
C ARG A 294 6.50 27.29 3.36
N SER A 295 5.90 26.57 4.30
CA SER A 295 4.63 26.97 4.90
C SER A 295 4.80 28.30 5.65
N PRO A 296 3.91 29.29 5.45
CA PRO A 296 3.95 30.56 6.19
C PRO A 296 3.26 30.46 7.56
N LEU A 297 2.49 29.39 7.82
CA LEU A 297 1.71 29.22 9.05
C LEU A 297 2.53 29.37 10.35
N PRO A 298 3.78 28.85 10.45
CA PRO A 298 4.58 29.02 11.67
C PRO A 298 4.93 30.48 12.01
N THR A 299 4.94 31.36 11.01
CA THR A 299 5.31 32.77 11.16
C THR A 299 4.13 33.73 11.08
N LEU A 300 2.93 33.24 10.77
CA LEU A 300 1.74 34.05 10.60
C LEU A 300 1.05 34.25 11.96
N GLU A 301 1.35 35.38 12.62
CA GLU A 301 0.92 35.64 14.00
C GLU A 301 -0.60 35.53 14.19
N ASP A 302 -1.39 36.06 13.27
CA ASP A 302 -2.86 36.05 13.32
C ASP A 302 -3.47 34.63 13.23
N PHE A 303 -2.73 33.69 12.66
CA PHE A 303 -3.13 32.28 12.61
C PHE A 303 -2.65 31.53 13.85
N VAL A 304 -1.35 31.64 14.17
CA VAL A 304 -0.70 30.80 15.18
C VAL A 304 -1.08 31.21 16.60
N ARG A 305 -1.24 32.51 16.90
CA ARG A 305 -1.52 32.97 18.26
C ARG A 305 -3.01 32.84 18.60
N VAL A 306 -3.30 32.09 19.65
CA VAL A 306 -4.67 31.89 20.16
C VAL A 306 -4.69 31.84 21.67
N LYS A 307 -5.89 31.89 22.27
CA LYS A 307 -6.08 31.56 23.68
C LYS A 307 -6.29 30.06 23.85
N CYS A 308 -5.73 29.49 24.91
CA CYS A 308 -6.02 28.11 25.29
C CYS A 308 -7.50 27.99 25.68
N PRO A 309 -8.28 27.08 25.09
CA PRO A 309 -9.69 26.92 25.41
C PRO A 309 -9.92 26.34 26.82
N ARG A 310 -8.89 25.79 27.48
CA ARG A 310 -8.98 25.25 28.85
C ARG A 310 -8.69 26.29 29.95
N CYS A 311 -7.62 27.08 29.80
CA CYS A 311 -7.17 27.99 30.86
C CYS A 311 -7.16 29.48 30.46
N GLY A 312 -7.47 29.82 29.19
CA GLY A 312 -7.53 31.20 28.70
C GLY A 312 -6.19 31.91 28.51
N ARG A 313 -5.05 31.26 28.83
CA ARG A 313 -3.70 31.81 28.60
C ARG A 313 -3.34 31.85 27.11
N ASP A 314 -2.27 32.57 26.78
CA ASP A 314 -1.68 32.53 25.44
C ASP A 314 -1.22 31.11 25.10
N ALA A 315 -1.49 30.71 23.87
CA ALA A 315 -1.21 29.41 23.31
C ALA A 315 -0.92 29.54 21.81
N ARG A 316 -0.46 28.45 21.20
CA ARG A 316 -0.13 28.39 19.77
C ARG A 316 -0.91 27.28 19.08
N ARG A 317 -1.47 27.54 17.89
CA ARG A 317 -2.04 26.47 17.04
C ARG A 317 -0.95 25.55 16.52
N GLU A 318 -1.31 24.32 16.21
CA GLU A 318 -0.54 23.49 15.29
C GLU A 318 -0.46 24.18 13.92
N THR A 319 0.72 24.11 13.30
CA THR A 319 1.06 24.78 12.04
C THR A 319 1.35 23.80 10.91
N ASP A 320 1.45 22.51 11.23
CA ASP A 320 1.39 21.45 10.24
C ASP A 320 -0.04 21.26 9.72
N THR A 321 -0.14 20.92 8.44
CA THR A 321 -1.40 20.51 7.81
C THR A 321 -1.47 18.99 7.68
N MET A 322 -2.68 18.46 7.50
CA MET A 322 -2.89 17.05 7.25
C MET A 322 -2.35 16.61 5.88
N ASP A 323 -1.95 15.35 5.80
CA ASP A 323 -1.65 14.64 4.57
C ASP A 323 -2.87 14.56 3.66
N THR A 324 -2.70 14.77 2.36
CA THR A 324 -3.84 14.83 1.40
C THR A 324 -4.62 13.52 1.28
N PHE A 325 -4.02 12.42 1.74
CA PHE A 325 -4.71 11.13 1.83
C PHE A 325 -5.80 11.13 2.89
N VAL A 326 -5.78 12.04 3.88
CA VAL A 326 -6.84 12.16 4.89
C VAL A 326 -8.16 12.50 4.21
N GLU A 327 -8.19 13.52 3.36
CA GLU A 327 -9.41 13.93 2.64
C GLU A 327 -9.85 12.84 1.65
N SER A 328 -8.91 12.21 0.94
CA SER A 328 -9.25 11.15 -0.02
C SER A 328 -9.71 9.85 0.65
N SER A 329 -9.52 9.67 1.96
CA SER A 329 -9.91 8.42 2.65
C SER A 329 -11.41 8.32 2.96
N TRP A 330 -12.18 9.39 2.75
CA TRP A 330 -13.61 9.41 3.09
C TRP A 330 -14.50 10.22 2.14
N TYR A 331 -13.96 10.82 1.08
CA TYR A 331 -14.73 11.65 0.13
C TYR A 331 -15.93 10.93 -0.50
N PHE A 332 -15.83 9.62 -0.72
CA PHE A 332 -16.93 8.80 -1.25
C PHE A 332 -18.15 8.75 -0.30
N LEU A 333 -17.94 8.90 1.01
CA LEU A 333 -19.01 9.08 2.00
C LEU A 333 -19.63 10.47 1.85
N ARG A 334 -18.79 11.50 1.70
CA ARG A 334 -19.27 12.88 1.58
C ARG A 334 -20.10 13.11 0.33
N TYR A 335 -19.83 12.40 -0.77
CA TYR A 335 -20.65 12.48 -1.97
C TYR A 335 -22.10 12.00 -1.80
N ALA A 336 -22.40 11.16 -0.80
CA ALA A 336 -23.79 10.80 -0.51
C ALA A 336 -24.59 12.01 -0.01
N SER A 337 -23.95 12.93 0.70
CA SER A 337 -24.59 14.12 1.29
C SER A 337 -23.66 15.35 1.28
N PRO A 338 -23.33 15.90 0.09
CA PRO A 338 -22.25 16.89 -0.05
C PRO A 338 -22.58 18.25 0.57
N HIS A 339 -23.89 18.54 0.72
CA HIS A 339 -24.41 19.81 1.25
C HIS A 339 -24.89 19.71 2.71
N GLU A 340 -24.61 18.61 3.42
CA GLU A 340 -24.93 18.50 4.84
C GLU A 340 -24.00 19.42 5.66
N GLU A 341 -24.57 20.40 6.37
CA GLU A 341 -23.80 21.44 7.07
C GLU A 341 -23.66 21.19 8.58
N THR A 342 -24.53 20.36 9.17
CA THR A 342 -24.58 20.16 10.63
C THR A 342 -23.86 18.90 11.10
N ARG A 343 -23.62 17.95 10.17
CA ARG A 343 -22.97 16.66 10.43
C ARG A 343 -21.92 16.36 9.35
N PRO A 344 -21.01 15.39 9.60
CA PRO A 344 -20.14 14.91 8.54
C PRO A 344 -20.93 14.31 7.35
N PHE A 345 -21.98 13.53 7.66
CA PHE A 345 -22.81 12.81 6.67
C PHE A 345 -24.28 12.76 7.11
N ASP A 346 -25.18 12.65 6.14
CA ASP A 346 -26.57 12.23 6.35
C ASP A 346 -26.66 10.69 6.39
N PRO A 347 -27.06 10.07 7.54
CA PRO A 347 -27.16 8.63 7.66
C PRO A 347 -28.11 7.95 6.65
N ASP A 348 -29.20 8.61 6.25
CA ASP A 348 -30.14 8.04 5.29
C ASP A 348 -29.52 8.00 3.89
N ALA A 349 -28.79 9.06 3.52
CA ALA A 349 -28.05 9.10 2.26
C ALA A 349 -26.93 8.04 2.22
N ILE A 350 -26.19 7.85 3.32
CA ILE A 350 -25.16 6.82 3.42
C ILE A 350 -25.77 5.43 3.18
N ARG A 351 -26.86 5.09 3.87
CA ARG A 351 -27.55 3.79 3.70
C ARG A 351 -28.10 3.59 2.28
N ALA A 352 -28.50 4.66 1.60
CA ALA A 352 -29.04 4.58 0.25
C ALA A 352 -27.97 4.33 -0.82
N TRP A 353 -26.76 4.85 -0.63
CA TRP A 353 -25.72 4.89 -1.67
C TRP A 353 -24.54 3.95 -1.46
N LEU A 354 -24.28 3.49 -0.23
CA LEU A 354 -23.04 2.79 0.12
C LEU A 354 -23.29 1.36 0.59
N PRO A 355 -22.32 0.44 0.41
CA PRO A 355 -20.96 0.65 -0.10
C PRO A 355 -20.91 0.99 -1.60
N VAL A 356 -19.78 1.51 -2.08
CA VAL A 356 -19.60 1.79 -3.51
C VAL A 356 -19.59 0.47 -4.28
N ASP A 357 -20.56 0.26 -5.18
CA ASP A 357 -20.67 -0.98 -5.94
C ASP A 357 -19.43 -1.26 -6.82
N GLN A 358 -18.95 -0.25 -7.54
CA GLN A 358 -17.80 -0.36 -8.43
C GLN A 358 -16.89 0.86 -8.31
N TYR A 359 -15.69 0.64 -7.77
CA TYR A 359 -14.64 1.65 -7.73
C TYR A 359 -13.67 1.46 -8.91
N ILE A 360 -13.29 2.55 -9.57
CA ILE A 360 -12.36 2.54 -10.72
C ILE A 360 -11.21 3.48 -10.40
N GLY A 361 -9.97 2.99 -10.46
CA GLY A 361 -8.79 3.81 -10.21
C GLY A 361 -7.50 3.14 -10.69
N GLY A 362 -6.40 3.87 -10.68
CA GLY A 362 -5.11 3.31 -11.06
C GLY A 362 -4.52 2.39 -9.99
N VAL A 363 -3.74 1.37 -10.41
CA VAL A 363 -3.08 0.43 -9.48
C VAL A 363 -2.04 1.11 -8.58
N GLU A 364 -1.59 2.33 -8.91
CA GLU A 364 -0.70 3.13 -8.04
C GLU A 364 -1.31 3.42 -6.67
N HIS A 365 -2.64 3.36 -6.55
CA HIS A 365 -3.37 3.58 -5.31
C HIS A 365 -3.65 2.29 -4.51
N ALA A 366 -3.16 1.14 -4.99
CA ALA A 366 -3.45 -0.20 -4.43
C ALA A 366 -3.12 -0.33 -2.92
N ILE A 367 -2.06 0.34 -2.46
CA ILE A 367 -1.64 0.33 -1.07
C ILE A 367 -2.17 1.58 -0.37
N LEU A 368 -1.62 2.77 -0.62
CA LEU A 368 -1.88 3.99 0.16
C LEU A 368 -3.38 4.32 0.27
N HIS A 369 -3.95 4.93 -0.77
CA HIS A 369 -5.35 5.40 -0.77
C HIS A 369 -6.35 4.30 -0.43
N LEU A 370 -6.23 3.11 -1.04
CA LEU A 370 -7.19 2.04 -0.78
C LEU A 370 -7.09 1.50 0.65
N LEU A 371 -5.89 1.31 1.22
CA LEU A 371 -5.75 0.88 2.61
C LEU A 371 -6.25 1.95 3.58
N TYR A 372 -5.95 3.23 3.32
CA TYR A 372 -6.40 4.34 4.16
C TYR A 372 -7.93 4.52 4.11
N SER A 373 -8.56 4.34 2.94
CA SER A 373 -10.02 4.35 2.81
C SER A 373 -10.68 3.23 3.61
N ARG A 374 -10.10 2.02 3.55
CA ARG A 374 -10.56 0.86 4.35
C ARG A 374 -10.40 1.10 5.84
N PHE A 375 -9.31 1.73 6.26
CA PHE A 375 -9.06 2.13 7.64
C PHE A 375 -10.06 3.19 8.11
N PHE A 376 -10.25 4.28 7.35
CA PHE A 376 -11.20 5.34 7.69
C PHE A 376 -12.64 4.82 7.79
N THR A 377 -13.03 3.89 6.90
CA THR A 377 -14.36 3.26 6.95
C THR A 377 -14.60 2.55 8.28
N ARG A 378 -13.61 1.79 8.77
CA ARG A 378 -13.68 1.10 10.07
C ARG A 378 -13.69 2.06 11.26
N VAL A 379 -12.84 3.09 11.23
CA VAL A 379 -12.87 4.13 12.27
C VAL A 379 -14.23 4.80 12.32
N LEU A 380 -14.81 5.16 11.16
CA LEU A 380 -16.12 5.78 11.10
C LEU A 380 -17.25 4.81 11.51
N ARG A 381 -17.10 3.51 11.24
CA ARG A 381 -18.00 2.46 11.73
C ARG A 381 -17.98 2.39 13.25
N ASP A 382 -16.80 2.32 13.84
CA ASP A 382 -16.65 2.23 15.30
C ASP A 382 -17.12 3.50 16.02
N LEU A 383 -17.09 4.65 15.33
CA LEU A 383 -17.68 5.91 15.79
C LEU A 383 -19.20 6.03 15.54
N GLY A 384 -19.82 5.05 14.87
CA GLY A 384 -21.27 5.00 14.60
C GLY A 384 -21.75 5.87 13.44
N TYR A 385 -20.86 6.28 12.52
CA TYR A 385 -21.24 7.07 11.34
C TYR A 385 -21.65 6.21 10.13
N VAL A 386 -21.18 4.97 10.05
CA VAL A 386 -21.49 4.03 8.97
C VAL A 386 -21.65 2.62 9.53
N ASP A 387 -22.38 1.75 8.84
CA ASP A 387 -22.63 0.36 9.28
C ASP A 387 -21.83 -0.69 8.48
N MET A 388 -20.95 -0.25 7.57
CA MET A 388 -20.20 -1.11 6.64
C MET A 388 -18.74 -1.30 7.06
N ASP A 389 -18.18 -2.47 6.74
CA ASP A 389 -16.78 -2.81 7.04
C ASP A 389 -15.80 -2.42 5.91
N GLU A 390 -16.28 -2.39 4.67
CA GLU A 390 -15.47 -2.11 3.48
C GLU A 390 -16.17 -1.08 2.58
N PRO A 391 -15.46 -0.06 2.08
CA PRO A 391 -16.08 1.03 1.33
C PRO A 391 -16.38 0.69 -0.12
N PHE A 392 -15.69 -0.30 -0.70
CA PHE A 392 -15.76 -0.61 -2.13
C PHE A 392 -16.02 -2.11 -2.34
N THR A 393 -17.17 -2.45 -2.92
CA THR A 393 -17.57 -3.84 -3.20
C THR A 393 -16.73 -4.46 -4.31
N ASN A 394 -16.62 -3.76 -5.44
CA ASN A 394 -15.79 -4.16 -6.58
C ASN A 394 -14.73 -3.10 -6.88
N LEU A 395 -13.58 -3.54 -7.37
CA LEU A 395 -12.46 -2.68 -7.75
C LEU A 395 -11.96 -3.05 -9.15
N LEU A 396 -11.97 -2.09 -10.05
CA LEU A 396 -11.26 -2.18 -11.33
C LEU A 396 -10.02 -1.29 -11.23
N THR A 397 -8.84 -1.91 -11.32
CA THR A 397 -7.60 -1.17 -11.44
C THR A 397 -7.26 -0.95 -12.91
N GLN A 398 -7.45 0.26 -13.41
CA GLN A 398 -7.16 0.57 -14.80
C GLN A 398 -5.65 0.59 -15.07
N GLY A 399 -5.25 0.17 -16.26
CA GLY A 399 -3.89 0.29 -16.76
C GLY A 399 -3.50 1.74 -17.02
N MET A 400 -2.21 1.97 -17.26
CA MET A 400 -1.68 3.28 -17.53
C MET A 400 -1.87 3.67 -18.99
N VAL A 401 -2.12 4.95 -19.24
CA VAL A 401 -2.00 5.51 -20.60
C VAL A 401 -0.53 5.85 -20.87
N LEU A 402 0.00 5.26 -21.93
CA LEU A 402 1.38 5.37 -22.38
C LEU A 402 1.46 6.22 -23.65
N LYS A 403 2.60 6.88 -23.84
CA LYS A 403 3.01 7.48 -25.10
C LYS A 403 4.50 7.21 -25.30
N ASP A 404 4.84 6.63 -26.44
CA ASP A 404 6.19 6.22 -26.80
C ASP A 404 6.77 5.23 -25.77
N GLY A 405 5.93 4.29 -25.30
CA GLY A 405 6.31 3.28 -24.31
C GLY A 405 6.49 3.80 -22.88
N ALA A 406 6.15 5.07 -22.60
CA ALA A 406 6.26 5.67 -21.28
C ALA A 406 4.93 6.20 -20.76
N LYS A 407 4.64 6.00 -19.46
CA LYS A 407 3.49 6.61 -18.78
C LYS A 407 3.39 8.11 -19.10
N MET A 408 2.21 8.55 -19.54
CA MET A 408 1.93 9.97 -19.73
C MET A 408 2.06 10.71 -18.40
N SER A 409 2.90 11.74 -18.36
CA SER A 409 3.08 12.58 -17.17
C SER A 409 3.59 13.97 -17.53
N LYS A 410 3.15 14.98 -16.78
CA LYS A 410 3.61 16.38 -16.97
C LYS A 410 5.13 16.49 -16.92
N SER A 411 5.78 15.73 -16.03
CA SER A 411 7.24 15.70 -15.89
C SER A 411 7.99 15.18 -17.10
N LYS A 412 7.36 14.32 -17.92
CA LYS A 412 7.97 13.76 -19.13
C LYS A 412 7.61 14.54 -20.40
N GLY A 413 6.71 15.53 -20.32
CA GLY A 413 6.27 16.32 -21.47
C GLY A 413 5.51 15.51 -22.54
N ASN A 414 5.14 14.25 -22.26
CA ASN A 414 4.51 13.34 -23.21
C ASN A 414 2.98 13.26 -23.06
N VAL A 415 2.37 14.21 -22.35
CA VAL A 415 0.91 14.26 -22.17
C VAL A 415 0.25 14.65 -23.48
N VAL A 416 -0.73 13.85 -23.93
CA VAL A 416 -1.65 14.28 -24.98
C VAL A 416 -2.82 14.97 -24.30
N ASP A 417 -3.03 16.24 -24.64
CA ASP A 417 -4.15 17.02 -24.13
C ASP A 417 -5.46 16.51 -24.79
N PRO A 418 -6.41 15.96 -24.01
CA PRO A 418 -7.67 15.50 -24.55
C PRO A 418 -8.45 16.61 -25.26
N ASP A 419 -8.33 17.89 -24.85
CA ASP A 419 -9.05 19.00 -25.47
C ASP A 419 -8.64 19.20 -26.92
N THR A 420 -7.37 18.94 -27.25
CA THR A 420 -6.88 19.03 -28.64
C THR A 420 -7.56 17.96 -29.50
N MET A 421 -7.70 16.75 -28.97
CA MET A 421 -8.33 15.63 -29.68
C MET A 421 -9.85 15.78 -29.77
N ILE A 422 -10.49 16.29 -28.71
CA ILE A 422 -11.93 16.57 -28.69
C ILE A 422 -12.28 17.64 -29.72
N LYS A 423 -11.46 18.70 -29.85
CA LYS A 423 -11.67 19.73 -30.89
C LYS A 423 -11.53 19.18 -32.30
N ALA A 424 -10.59 18.25 -32.52
CA ALA A 424 -10.33 17.67 -33.83
C ALA A 424 -11.38 16.62 -34.25
N TYR A 425 -11.80 15.75 -33.33
CA TYR A 425 -12.58 14.55 -33.65
C TYR A 425 -13.92 14.42 -32.91
N GLY A 426 -14.19 15.29 -31.94
CA GLY A 426 -15.36 15.21 -31.07
C GLY A 426 -15.15 14.26 -29.87
N ALA A 427 -15.94 14.48 -28.81
CA ALA A 427 -15.83 13.73 -27.56
C ALA A 427 -16.09 12.23 -27.72
N ASP A 428 -17.07 11.84 -28.55
CA ASP A 428 -17.42 10.42 -28.74
C ASP A 428 -16.31 9.63 -29.42
N THR A 429 -15.62 10.23 -30.38
CA THR A 429 -14.45 9.59 -31.01
C THR A 429 -13.38 9.29 -29.95
N VAL A 430 -13.05 10.27 -29.11
CA VAL A 430 -12.03 10.12 -28.07
C VAL A 430 -12.44 9.06 -27.04
N ARG A 431 -13.71 9.08 -26.59
CA ARG A 431 -14.24 8.08 -25.66
C ARG A 431 -14.19 6.68 -26.27
N LEU A 432 -14.64 6.52 -27.50
CA LEU A 432 -14.66 5.24 -28.19
C LEU A 432 -13.24 4.71 -28.40
N PHE A 433 -12.29 5.57 -28.76
CA PHE A 433 -10.87 5.21 -28.86
C PHE A 433 -10.34 4.66 -27.54
N ILE A 434 -10.53 5.37 -26.43
CA ILE A 434 -10.04 4.95 -25.12
C ILE A 434 -10.64 3.59 -24.72
N LEU A 435 -11.94 3.40 -24.91
CA LEU A 435 -12.65 2.17 -24.55
C LEU A 435 -12.35 0.99 -25.48
N PHE A 436 -11.91 1.25 -26.72
CA PHE A 436 -11.64 0.22 -27.72
C PHE A 436 -10.17 -0.22 -27.76
N ALA A 437 -9.24 0.70 -27.51
CA ALA A 437 -7.81 0.49 -27.74
C ALA A 437 -7.24 -0.66 -26.89
N ALA A 438 -7.69 -0.83 -25.65
CA ALA A 438 -7.25 -1.90 -24.77
C ALA A 438 -8.36 -2.31 -23.76
N PRO A 439 -8.31 -3.53 -23.22
CA PRO A 439 -9.05 -3.86 -22.01
C PRO A 439 -8.67 -2.90 -20.87
N PRO A 440 -9.61 -2.50 -19.99
CA PRO A 440 -9.33 -1.47 -18.99
C PRO A 440 -8.17 -1.78 -18.05
N GLU A 441 -7.89 -3.05 -17.74
CA GLU A 441 -6.82 -3.43 -16.81
C GLU A 441 -5.43 -3.43 -17.45
N ARG A 442 -5.36 -3.25 -18.79
CA ARG A 442 -4.10 -3.21 -19.53
C ARG A 442 -3.69 -1.79 -19.84
N ASP A 443 -2.39 -1.59 -19.93
CA ASP A 443 -1.84 -0.32 -20.38
C ASP A 443 -2.31 -0.04 -21.81
N LEU A 444 -2.66 1.21 -22.07
CA LEU A 444 -3.10 1.73 -23.36
C LEU A 444 -1.97 2.52 -23.98
N GLU A 445 -1.44 2.08 -25.12
CA GLU A 445 -0.50 2.88 -25.91
C GLU A 445 -1.29 3.88 -26.78
N TRP A 446 -1.02 5.16 -26.59
CA TRP A 446 -1.69 6.21 -27.36
C TRP A 446 -1.26 6.16 -28.83
N SER A 447 -2.24 6.18 -29.73
CA SER A 447 -2.00 6.16 -31.17
C SER A 447 -2.99 7.05 -31.91
N ASP A 448 -2.48 8.05 -32.62
CA ASP A 448 -3.31 8.96 -33.43
C ASP A 448 -4.00 8.18 -34.57
N ALA A 449 -3.35 7.18 -35.16
CA ALA A 449 -3.99 6.30 -36.16
C ALA A 449 -5.17 5.50 -35.58
N GLY A 450 -5.09 5.14 -34.28
CA GLY A 450 -6.19 4.49 -33.56
C GLY A 450 -7.42 5.38 -33.42
N ILE A 451 -7.23 6.67 -33.15
CA ILE A 451 -8.36 7.60 -33.02
C ILE A 451 -9.11 7.77 -34.34
N GLU A 452 -8.40 7.87 -35.47
CA GLU A 452 -9.01 7.98 -36.79
C GLU A 452 -9.87 6.75 -37.14
N GLY A 453 -9.44 5.56 -36.73
CA GLY A 453 -10.21 4.32 -36.90
C GLY A 453 -11.57 4.40 -36.22
N THR A 454 -11.62 4.87 -34.98
CA THR A 454 -12.87 5.08 -34.25
C THR A 454 -13.72 6.21 -34.82
N HIS A 455 -13.09 7.26 -35.34
CA HIS A 455 -13.80 8.36 -36.02
C HIS A 455 -14.53 7.86 -37.27
N ARG A 456 -13.82 7.12 -38.13
CA ARG A 456 -14.39 6.50 -39.33
C ARG A 456 -15.53 5.55 -38.99
N PHE A 457 -15.41 4.80 -37.89
CA PHE A 457 -16.49 3.93 -37.45
C PHE A 457 -17.75 4.72 -37.07
N LEU A 458 -17.63 5.80 -36.29
CA LEU A 458 -18.77 6.65 -35.92
C LEU A 458 -19.40 7.30 -37.16
N LEU A 459 -18.60 7.82 -38.09
CA LEU A 459 -19.11 8.36 -39.36
C LEU A 459 -19.83 7.29 -40.19
N ARG A 460 -19.37 6.04 -40.17
CA ARG A 460 -20.04 4.93 -40.84
C ARG A 460 -21.40 4.62 -40.23
N VAL A 461 -21.51 4.62 -38.89
CA VAL A 461 -22.80 4.46 -38.19
C VAL A 461 -23.73 5.62 -38.53
N TRP A 462 -23.23 6.87 -38.47
CA TRP A 462 -23.99 8.06 -38.82
C TRP A 462 -24.52 8.01 -40.25
N ARG A 463 -23.64 7.71 -41.21
CA ARG A 463 -24.01 7.60 -42.63
C ARG A 463 -25.04 6.51 -42.84
N HIS A 464 -24.86 5.34 -42.22
CA HIS A 464 -25.81 4.24 -42.32
C HIS A 464 -27.21 4.62 -41.86
N VAL A 465 -27.34 5.32 -40.73
CA VAL A 465 -28.65 5.76 -40.22
C VAL A 465 -29.24 6.87 -41.11
N THR A 466 -28.42 7.83 -41.53
CA THR A 466 -28.90 9.00 -42.29
C THR A 466 -29.29 8.66 -43.73
N GLU A 467 -28.57 7.76 -44.40
CA GLU A 467 -28.92 7.28 -45.75
C GLU A 467 -30.19 6.41 -45.76
N ASN A 468 -30.51 5.76 -44.65
CA ASN A 468 -31.69 4.89 -44.51
C ASN A 468 -32.83 5.53 -43.69
N LEU A 469 -32.80 6.85 -43.49
CA LEU A 469 -33.71 7.52 -42.55
C LEU A 469 -35.19 7.39 -42.93
N GLU A 470 -35.52 7.51 -44.22
CA GLU A 470 -36.91 7.41 -44.70
C GLU A 470 -37.50 6.00 -44.48
N PRO A 471 -36.85 4.90 -44.92
CA PRO A 471 -37.28 3.54 -44.57
C PRO A 471 -37.39 3.30 -43.06
N LEU A 472 -36.44 3.81 -42.28
CA LEU A 472 -36.44 3.64 -40.81
C LEU A 472 -37.63 4.32 -40.14
N ARG A 473 -38.08 5.48 -40.63
CA ARG A 473 -39.27 6.18 -40.09
C ARG A 473 -40.57 5.41 -40.30
N GLY A 474 -40.66 4.67 -41.40
CA GLY A 474 -41.82 3.83 -41.72
C GLY A 474 -41.73 2.39 -41.21
N ALA A 475 -40.64 2.01 -40.55
CA ALA A 475 -40.41 0.64 -40.13
C ALA A 475 -41.35 0.22 -38.99
N SER A 476 -42.00 -0.94 -39.15
CA SER A 476 -42.78 -1.55 -38.07
C SER A 476 -41.86 -2.29 -37.09
N LEU A 477 -42.04 -2.05 -35.79
CA LEU A 477 -41.40 -2.81 -34.71
C LEU A 477 -42.26 -3.99 -34.23
N ASP A 478 -43.32 -4.34 -34.97
CA ASP A 478 -44.17 -5.49 -34.64
C ASP A 478 -43.37 -6.79 -34.65
N GLU A 479 -43.39 -7.50 -33.52
CA GLU A 479 -42.55 -8.68 -33.32
C GLU A 479 -42.96 -9.83 -34.25
N GLN A 480 -44.25 -9.96 -34.56
CA GLN A 480 -44.73 -10.99 -35.47
C GLN A 480 -44.28 -10.71 -36.91
N ALA A 481 -44.38 -9.46 -37.37
CA ALA A 481 -43.88 -9.04 -38.67
C ALA A 481 -42.36 -9.30 -38.83
N LEU A 482 -41.56 -9.06 -37.78
CA LEU A 482 -40.12 -9.36 -37.78
C LEU A 482 -39.84 -10.87 -37.85
N LYS A 483 -40.62 -11.69 -37.13
CA LYS A 483 -40.52 -13.16 -37.19
C LYS A 483 -40.91 -13.69 -38.57
N ASP A 484 -42.00 -13.16 -39.13
CA ASP A 484 -42.47 -13.54 -40.45
C ASP A 484 -41.44 -13.15 -41.54
N ALA A 485 -40.84 -11.97 -41.45
CA ALA A 485 -39.75 -11.56 -42.36
C ALA A 485 -38.53 -12.49 -42.26
N GLY A 486 -38.13 -12.88 -41.03
CA GLY A 486 -37.05 -13.84 -40.79
C GLY A 486 -37.34 -15.24 -41.34
N SER A 487 -38.60 -15.70 -41.28
CA SER A 487 -39.00 -16.99 -41.87
C SER A 487 -38.89 -17.03 -43.40
N LYS A 488 -38.87 -15.87 -44.05
CA LYS A 488 -38.84 -15.71 -45.52
C LYS A 488 -37.45 -15.39 -46.07
N SER A 489 -36.47 -15.09 -45.21
CA SER A 489 -35.09 -14.77 -45.61
C SER A 489 -34.09 -15.26 -44.58
N GLU A 490 -33.25 -16.22 -44.96
CA GLU A 490 -32.14 -16.71 -44.12
C GLU A 490 -31.17 -15.59 -43.74
N GLY A 491 -30.97 -14.59 -44.62
CA GLY A 491 -30.15 -13.41 -44.32
C GLY A 491 -30.74 -12.54 -43.21
N LEU A 492 -32.06 -12.26 -43.26
CA LEU A 492 -32.74 -11.48 -42.21
C LEU A 492 -32.83 -12.24 -40.89
N LYS A 493 -33.03 -13.56 -40.95
CA LYS A 493 -32.99 -14.44 -39.78
C LYS A 493 -31.62 -14.43 -39.10
N ALA A 494 -30.55 -14.59 -39.87
CA ALA A 494 -29.18 -14.53 -39.38
C ALA A 494 -28.85 -13.16 -38.77
N LEU A 495 -29.25 -12.06 -39.40
CA LEU A 495 -29.07 -10.71 -38.85
C LEU A 495 -29.80 -10.52 -37.51
N ARG A 496 -31.04 -11.01 -37.40
CA ARG A 496 -31.79 -10.95 -36.15
C ARG A 496 -31.12 -11.77 -35.05
N GLU A 497 -30.63 -12.97 -35.38
CA GLU A 497 -29.87 -13.80 -34.45
C GLU A 497 -28.58 -13.09 -33.99
N LYS A 498 -27.77 -12.58 -34.93
CA LYS A 498 -26.57 -11.81 -34.62
C LYS A 498 -26.90 -10.61 -33.73
N THR A 499 -28.00 -9.91 -34.00
CA THR A 499 -28.44 -8.77 -33.18
C THR A 499 -28.64 -9.20 -31.72
N HIS A 500 -29.36 -10.29 -31.46
CA HIS A 500 -29.56 -10.81 -30.11
C HIS A 500 -28.26 -11.32 -29.46
N GLN A 501 -27.40 -12.00 -30.23
CA GLN A 501 -26.08 -12.42 -29.76
C GLN A 501 -25.21 -11.22 -29.36
N THR A 502 -25.19 -10.15 -30.16
CA THR A 502 -24.48 -8.91 -29.87
C THR A 502 -25.06 -8.21 -28.64
N ILE A 503 -26.39 -8.12 -28.50
CA ILE A 503 -27.03 -7.56 -27.31
C ILE A 503 -26.59 -8.32 -26.06
N LEU A 504 -26.66 -9.65 -26.06
CA LEU A 504 -26.23 -10.48 -24.93
C LEU A 504 -24.75 -10.24 -24.61
N LYS A 505 -23.88 -10.29 -25.64
CA LYS A 505 -22.43 -10.09 -25.47
C LYS A 505 -22.10 -8.71 -24.91
N VAL A 506 -22.68 -7.65 -25.45
CA VAL A 506 -22.48 -6.27 -24.97
C VAL A 506 -22.99 -6.12 -23.54
N THR A 507 -24.15 -6.70 -23.22
CA THR A 507 -24.72 -6.66 -21.87
C THR A 507 -23.80 -7.34 -20.85
N GLU A 508 -23.26 -8.52 -21.18
CA GLU A 508 -22.31 -9.23 -20.30
C GLU A 508 -20.97 -8.51 -20.18
N ASP A 509 -20.42 -8.04 -21.31
CA ASP A 509 -19.11 -7.41 -21.34
C ASP A 509 -19.14 -6.06 -20.62
N CYS A 510 -20.18 -5.23 -20.78
CA CYS A 510 -20.32 -3.96 -20.07
C CYS A 510 -20.78 -4.14 -18.61
N GLY A 511 -21.74 -5.03 -18.35
CA GLY A 511 -22.39 -5.13 -17.04
C GLY A 511 -21.68 -6.02 -16.03
N LYS A 512 -20.91 -7.02 -16.49
CA LYS A 512 -20.26 -8.01 -15.60
C LYS A 512 -18.75 -8.02 -15.72
N ARG A 513 -18.22 -7.96 -16.95
CA ARG A 513 -16.78 -8.15 -17.21
C ARG A 513 -16.01 -6.85 -17.35
N LEU A 514 -16.69 -5.72 -17.52
CA LEU A 514 -16.14 -4.41 -17.86
C LEU A 514 -15.17 -4.46 -19.06
N ARG A 515 -15.44 -5.34 -20.04
CA ARG A 515 -14.65 -5.52 -21.27
C ARG A 515 -15.18 -4.67 -22.41
N PHE A 516 -15.01 -3.35 -22.30
CA PHE A 516 -15.58 -2.39 -23.25
C PHE A 516 -15.06 -2.57 -24.68
N ASN A 517 -13.80 -2.94 -24.84
CA ASN A 517 -13.20 -3.16 -26.15
C ASN A 517 -13.87 -4.30 -26.92
N THR A 518 -14.20 -5.41 -26.27
CA THR A 518 -14.90 -6.54 -26.91
C THR A 518 -16.39 -6.28 -27.09
N ALA A 519 -17.00 -5.44 -26.25
CA ALA A 519 -18.36 -4.95 -26.48
C ALA A 519 -18.42 -4.09 -27.76
N ILE A 520 -17.48 -3.15 -27.93
CA ILE A 520 -17.37 -2.31 -29.13
C ILE A 520 -17.10 -3.16 -30.37
N ALA A 521 -16.19 -4.14 -30.29
CA ALA A 521 -15.92 -5.06 -31.39
C ALA A 521 -17.18 -5.81 -31.85
N ALA A 522 -18.02 -6.29 -30.92
CA ALA A 522 -19.27 -6.97 -31.24
C ALA A 522 -20.26 -6.07 -31.99
N ILE A 523 -20.30 -4.77 -31.65
CA ILE A 523 -21.13 -3.78 -32.35
C ILE A 523 -20.55 -3.52 -33.76
N MET A 524 -19.22 -3.44 -33.90
CA MET A 524 -18.57 -3.28 -35.20
C MET A 524 -18.84 -4.47 -36.12
N GLU A 525 -18.83 -5.70 -35.59
CA GLU A 525 -19.19 -6.92 -36.33
C GLU A 525 -20.65 -6.89 -36.80
N LEU A 526 -21.59 -6.56 -35.91
CA LEU A 526 -23.00 -6.42 -36.28
C LEU A 526 -23.20 -5.39 -37.40
N MET A 527 -22.52 -4.24 -37.31
CA MET A 527 -22.57 -3.22 -38.37
C MET A 527 -22.01 -3.72 -39.70
N ASN A 528 -20.99 -4.59 -39.69
CA ASN A 528 -20.45 -5.18 -40.91
C ASN A 528 -21.44 -6.18 -41.55
N GLU A 529 -22.08 -7.03 -40.75
CA GLU A 529 -23.11 -7.97 -41.22
C GLU A 529 -24.33 -7.23 -41.80
N LEU A 530 -24.76 -6.16 -41.14
CA LEU A 530 -25.85 -5.31 -41.60
C LEU A 530 -25.53 -4.65 -42.95
N ASN A 531 -24.34 -4.04 -43.10
CA ASN A 531 -23.92 -3.46 -44.38
C ASN A 531 -23.82 -4.50 -45.49
N GLY A 532 -23.28 -5.68 -45.19
CA GLY A 532 -23.15 -6.77 -46.17
C GLY A 532 -24.48 -7.33 -46.66
N LEU A 533 -25.58 -7.16 -45.92
CA LEU A 533 -26.93 -7.49 -46.37
C LEU A 533 -27.54 -6.39 -47.24
N LEU A 534 -27.35 -5.11 -46.86
CA LEU A 534 -27.84 -3.98 -47.66
C LEU A 534 -27.14 -3.85 -49.01
N GLU A 535 -25.85 -4.21 -49.11
CA GLU A 535 -25.14 -4.21 -50.41
C GLU A 535 -25.59 -5.33 -51.37
N LYS A 536 -26.26 -6.37 -50.84
CA LYS A 536 -26.74 -7.54 -51.60
C LYS A 536 -28.22 -7.45 -51.99
N THR A 537 -28.94 -6.48 -51.46
CA THR A 537 -30.37 -6.27 -51.66
C THR A 537 -30.58 -5.01 -52.48
#